data_AF-A0A7M2QM07-F1
#
_entry.id   AF-A0A7M2QM07-F1
#
_cell.length_a   1.000
_cell.length_b   1.000
_cell.length_c   1.000
_cell.angle_alpha   90.00
_cell.angle_beta   90.00
_cell.angle_gamma   90.00
#
_symmetry.space_group_name_H-M   'P 1'
#
loop_
_entity.id
_entity.type
_entity.pdbx_description
1 polymer ?
#
loop_
_entity_poly.entity_id
_entity_poly.type
_entity_poly.pdbx_seq_one_letter_code
_entity_poly.pdbx_strand_id
1 'polypeptide(L)'
;MSKFMNAAEINKAIASIATRGKKLDADIQTAGVSILNHADQHGDSTLADKLVQALPKGSRKLALVEWMLAFGKLRLLDKAVPEDAARIAAGAYFAYDKTKRTDIESALAKPWFDFKPEAPILTAFDAQAAVQGVLSKLTKAMAGGLEIQNRAHAIEAARKMLDALEAQPAVVAADDADDLGL
;
A
#
# COMPACT_ATOMS: atom_id res chain seq x y z
N MET A 1 -26.06 -20.86 -24.09
CA MET A 1 -25.77 -19.44 -23.78
C MET A 1 -24.26 -19.27 -23.87
N SER A 2 -23.74 -18.41 -24.75
CA SER A 2 -22.29 -18.20 -24.86
C SER A 2 -21.75 -17.65 -23.54
N LYS A 3 -20.66 -18.23 -23.04
CA LYS A 3 -20.00 -17.85 -21.78
C LYS A 3 -19.20 -16.54 -21.92
N PHE A 4 -19.11 -16.00 -23.14
CA PHE A 4 -18.25 -14.88 -23.48
C PHE A 4 -19.06 -13.74 -24.10
N MET A 5 -18.77 -12.52 -23.64
CA MET A 5 -19.34 -11.26 -24.11
C MET A 5 -18.74 -10.87 -25.48
N ASN A 6 -19.52 -10.22 -26.33
CA ASN A 6 -19.00 -9.55 -27.52
C ASN A 6 -18.31 -8.21 -27.17
N ALA A 7 -17.62 -7.59 -28.12
CA ALA A 7 -16.86 -6.35 -27.87
C ALA A 7 -17.73 -5.20 -27.31
N ALA A 8 -18.97 -5.05 -27.77
CA ALA A 8 -19.87 -4.01 -27.27
C ALA A 8 -20.31 -4.28 -25.82
N GLU A 9 -20.58 -5.53 -25.47
CA GLU A 9 -20.89 -5.97 -24.11
C GLU A 9 -19.68 -5.82 -23.18
N ILE A 10 -18.47 -6.16 -23.65
CA ILE A 10 -17.21 -5.96 -22.92
C ILE A 10 -16.99 -4.47 -22.60
N ASN A 11 -17.13 -3.58 -23.58
CA ASN A 11 -16.95 -2.14 -23.37
C ASN A 11 -17.96 -1.57 -22.36
N LYS A 12 -19.22 -2.01 -22.42
CA LYS A 12 -20.23 -1.65 -21.41
C LYS A 12 -19.85 -2.17 -20.03
N ALA A 13 -19.35 -3.40 -19.93
CA ALA A 13 -18.90 -3.97 -18.67
C ALA A 13 -17.71 -3.18 -18.08
N ILE A 14 -16.72 -2.80 -18.90
CA ILE A 14 -15.58 -1.97 -18.49
C ILE A 14 -16.04 -0.62 -17.94
N ALA A 15 -16.92 0.10 -18.66
CA ALA A 15 -17.45 1.38 -18.19
C ALA A 15 -18.22 1.25 -16.86
N SER A 16 -18.98 0.17 -16.70
CA SER A 16 -19.69 -0.16 -15.46
C SER A 16 -18.73 -0.42 -14.30
N ILE A 17 -17.66 -1.20 -14.53
CA ILE A 17 -16.62 -1.47 -13.53
C ILE A 17 -15.95 -0.15 -13.09
N ALA A 18 -15.54 0.69 -14.03
CA ALA A 18 -14.90 1.98 -13.72
C ALA A 18 -15.81 2.88 -12.86
N THR A 19 -17.09 2.98 -13.21
CA THR A 19 -18.06 3.81 -12.48
C THR A 19 -18.34 3.26 -11.09
N ARG A 20 -18.51 1.93 -10.96
CA ARG A 20 -18.75 1.27 -9.68
C ARG A 20 -17.53 1.32 -8.77
N GLY A 21 -16.32 1.22 -9.32
CA GLY A 21 -15.07 1.40 -8.58
C GLY A 21 -15.00 2.76 -7.90
N LYS A 22 -15.18 3.85 -8.67
CA LYS A 22 -15.20 5.21 -8.12
C LYS A 22 -16.28 5.42 -7.05
N LYS A 23 -17.48 4.87 -7.27
CA LYS A 23 -18.58 4.94 -6.30
C LYS A 23 -18.20 4.20 -5.01
N LEU A 24 -17.68 2.98 -5.13
CA LEU A 24 -17.23 2.19 -3.98
C LEU A 24 -16.14 2.92 -3.19
N ASP A 25 -15.18 3.55 -3.88
CA ASP A 25 -14.13 4.34 -3.24
C ASP A 25 -14.69 5.50 -2.42
N ALA A 26 -15.69 6.21 -2.95
CA ALA A 26 -16.40 7.30 -2.26
C ALA A 26 -17.24 6.80 -1.06
N ASP A 27 -17.92 5.66 -1.22
CA ASP A 27 -18.70 5.04 -0.15
C ASP A 27 -17.78 4.60 1.01
N ILE A 28 -16.62 3.99 0.69
CA ILE A 28 -15.58 3.63 1.67
C ILE A 28 -15.00 4.88 2.35
N GLN A 29 -14.73 5.96 1.60
CA GLN A 29 -14.24 7.21 2.18
C GLN A 29 -15.23 7.80 3.19
N THR A 30 -16.51 7.84 2.83
CA THR A 30 -17.57 8.35 3.70
C THR A 30 -17.68 7.52 4.98
N ALA A 31 -17.66 6.19 4.85
CA ALA A 31 -17.65 5.29 6.00
C ALA A 31 -16.37 5.48 6.85
N GLY A 32 -15.21 5.55 6.21
CA GLY A 32 -13.92 5.72 6.87
C GLY A 32 -13.86 6.98 7.73
N VAL A 33 -14.21 8.14 7.16
CA VAL A 33 -14.27 9.42 7.90
C VAL A 33 -15.26 9.36 9.05
N SER A 34 -16.44 8.76 8.84
CA SER A 34 -17.44 8.58 9.91
C SER A 34 -16.90 7.72 11.06
N ILE A 35 -16.15 6.67 10.74
CA ILE A 35 -15.50 5.80 11.73
C ILE A 35 -14.41 6.55 12.49
N LEU A 36 -13.61 7.39 11.83
CA LEU A 36 -12.60 8.21 12.52
C LEU A 36 -13.25 9.15 13.54
N ASN A 37 -14.34 9.80 13.16
CA ASN A 37 -15.11 10.66 14.06
C ASN A 37 -15.76 9.85 15.21
N HIS A 38 -16.34 8.70 14.92
CA HIS A 38 -16.92 7.82 15.94
C HIS A 38 -15.87 7.33 16.95
N ALA A 39 -14.70 6.91 16.46
CA ALA A 39 -13.59 6.50 17.32
C ALA A 39 -13.10 7.67 18.19
N ASP A 40 -13.07 8.90 17.67
CA ASP A 40 -12.69 10.08 18.44
C ASP A 40 -13.67 10.37 19.59
N GLN A 41 -14.98 10.30 19.31
CA GLN A 41 -16.04 10.60 20.27
C GLN A 41 -16.27 9.49 21.30
N HIS A 42 -16.13 8.22 20.90
CA HIS A 42 -16.56 7.07 21.70
C HIS A 42 -15.43 6.10 22.09
N GLY A 43 -14.21 6.30 21.59
CA GLY A 43 -13.09 5.39 21.87
C GLY A 43 -13.26 3.99 21.26
N ASP A 44 -14.13 3.84 20.26
CA ASP A 44 -14.48 2.56 19.66
C ASP A 44 -13.75 2.34 18.33
N SER A 45 -12.87 1.35 18.29
CA SER A 45 -12.11 0.95 17.09
C SER A 45 -12.75 -0.18 16.29
N THR A 46 -13.83 -0.79 16.77
CA THR A 46 -14.38 -2.04 16.19
C THR A 46 -14.99 -1.83 14.80
N LEU A 47 -15.50 -0.63 14.51
CA LEU A 47 -16.03 -0.32 13.19
C LEU A 47 -14.92 -0.26 12.12
N ALA A 48 -13.70 0.13 12.49
CA ALA A 48 -12.55 0.12 11.59
C ALA A 48 -12.20 -1.32 11.17
N ASP A 49 -12.23 -2.26 12.13
CA ASP A 49 -12.03 -3.69 11.84
C ASP A 49 -13.08 -4.20 10.85
N LYS A 50 -14.37 -3.91 11.09
CA LYS A 50 -15.48 -4.32 10.23
C LYS A 50 -15.33 -3.79 8.81
N LEU A 51 -14.95 -2.52 8.65
CA LEU A 51 -14.76 -1.92 7.33
C LEU A 51 -13.62 -2.64 6.58
N VAL A 52 -12.45 -2.82 7.20
CA VAL A 52 -11.30 -3.51 6.57
C VAL A 52 -11.64 -4.96 6.19
N GLN A 53 -12.42 -5.66 7.02
CA GLN A 53 -12.88 -7.02 6.73
C GLN A 53 -13.85 -7.05 5.54
N ALA A 54 -14.77 -6.09 5.44
CA ALA A 54 -15.78 -6.01 4.37
C ALA A 54 -15.20 -5.71 2.98
N LEU A 55 -14.00 -5.13 2.89
CA LEU A 55 -13.35 -4.83 1.62
C LEU A 55 -13.12 -6.11 0.77
N PRO A 56 -13.35 -6.07 -0.56
CA PRO A 56 -13.18 -7.24 -1.43
C PRO A 56 -11.71 -7.66 -1.55
N LYS A 57 -11.48 -8.93 -1.90
CA LYS A 57 -10.12 -9.42 -2.23
C LYS A 57 -9.58 -8.63 -3.43
N GLY A 58 -8.36 -8.12 -3.33
CA GLY A 58 -7.73 -7.28 -4.36
C GLY A 58 -7.90 -5.77 -4.17
N SER A 59 -8.71 -5.32 -3.20
CA SER A 59 -8.72 -3.92 -2.78
C SER A 59 -7.45 -3.58 -2.00
N ARG A 60 -7.05 -2.29 -2.02
CA ARG A 60 -5.88 -1.77 -1.30
C ARG A 60 -6.15 -1.64 0.21
N LYS A 61 -6.51 -2.74 0.88
CA LYS A 61 -6.84 -2.78 2.32
C LYS A 61 -5.76 -2.13 3.19
N LEU A 62 -4.50 -2.38 2.86
CA LEU A 62 -3.38 -1.81 3.61
C LEU A 62 -3.32 -0.28 3.49
N ALA A 63 -3.63 0.29 2.32
CA ALA A 63 -3.68 1.75 2.15
C ALA A 63 -4.79 2.36 3.02
N LEU A 64 -5.96 1.72 3.10
CA LEU A 64 -7.03 2.14 4.00
C LEU A 64 -6.61 2.08 5.47
N VAL A 65 -5.95 0.98 5.88
CA VAL A 65 -5.41 0.82 7.24
C VAL A 65 -4.42 1.94 7.56
N GLU A 66 -3.42 2.16 6.71
CA GLU A 66 -2.41 3.20 6.91
C GLU A 66 -3.04 4.60 6.97
N TRP A 67 -4.04 4.88 6.11
CA TRP A 67 -4.81 6.11 6.13
C TRP A 67 -5.56 6.32 7.47
N MET A 68 -6.21 5.27 7.99
CA MET A 68 -6.90 5.33 9.28
C MET A 68 -5.95 5.57 10.45
N LEU A 69 -4.75 4.98 10.40
CA LEU A 69 -3.72 5.17 11.43
C LEU A 69 -3.08 6.56 11.40
N ALA A 70 -3.04 7.17 10.22
CA ALA A 70 -2.48 8.50 10.00
C ALA A 70 -3.42 9.61 10.47
N PHE A 71 -4.73 9.44 10.28
CA PHE A 71 -5.72 10.49 10.56
C PHE A 71 -6.68 10.19 11.72
N GLY A 72 -6.58 9.01 12.33
CA GLY A 72 -7.42 8.59 13.44
C GLY A 72 -6.66 8.34 14.74
N LYS A 73 -7.41 8.34 15.85
CA LYS A 73 -6.98 7.81 17.15
C LYS A 73 -6.92 6.28 17.19
N LEU A 74 -6.23 5.70 16.23
CA LEU A 74 -6.14 4.26 16.03
C LEU A 74 -4.67 3.83 16.00
N ARG A 75 -4.40 2.68 16.62
CA ARG A 75 -3.15 1.94 16.50
C ARG A 75 -3.44 0.53 16.02
N LEU A 76 -2.44 -0.11 15.43
CA LEU A 76 -2.52 -1.56 15.22
C LEU A 76 -2.34 -2.29 16.55
N LEU A 77 -2.99 -3.43 16.64
CA LEU A 77 -2.73 -4.42 17.69
C LEU A 77 -1.34 -5.03 17.50
N ASP A 78 -0.64 -5.24 18.59
CA ASP A 78 0.70 -5.83 18.60
C ASP A 78 0.64 -7.26 19.14
N LYS A 79 1.10 -8.24 18.33
CA LYS A 79 1.14 -9.65 18.75
C LYS A 79 2.08 -9.89 19.93
N ALA A 80 3.06 -9.02 20.16
CA ALA A 80 3.95 -9.09 21.31
C ALA A 80 3.28 -8.63 22.62
N VAL A 81 2.15 -7.91 22.53
CA VAL A 81 1.36 -7.48 23.68
C VAL A 81 0.31 -8.55 24.00
N PRO A 82 0.34 -9.19 25.19
CA PRO A 82 -0.56 -10.31 25.51
C PRO A 82 -2.05 -9.96 25.39
N GLU A 83 -2.43 -8.75 25.79
CA GLU A 83 -3.81 -8.25 25.73
C GLU A 83 -4.32 -8.10 24.29
N ASP A 84 -3.43 -7.71 23.38
CA ASP A 84 -3.72 -7.55 21.96
C ASP A 84 -3.78 -8.92 21.26
N ALA A 85 -2.95 -9.88 21.67
CA ALA A 85 -2.87 -11.21 21.05
C ALA A 85 -4.23 -11.94 21.02
N ALA A 86 -5.02 -11.87 22.10
CA ALA A 86 -6.36 -12.46 22.16
C ALA A 86 -7.33 -11.80 21.17
N ARG A 87 -7.25 -10.48 21.02
CA ARG A 87 -8.09 -9.71 20.09
C ARG A 87 -7.70 -9.98 18.63
N ILE A 88 -6.41 -10.12 18.35
CA ILE A 88 -5.90 -10.53 17.04
C ILE A 88 -6.41 -11.92 16.67
N ALA A 89 -6.42 -12.87 17.62
CA ALA A 89 -6.98 -14.20 17.39
C ALA A 89 -8.49 -14.17 17.07
N ALA A 90 -9.22 -13.18 17.60
CA ALA A 90 -10.61 -12.90 17.25
C ALA A 90 -10.78 -12.10 15.94
N GLY A 91 -9.70 -11.83 15.20
CA GLY A 91 -9.73 -11.16 13.90
C GLY A 91 -9.71 -9.64 13.95
N ALA A 92 -9.45 -9.03 15.12
CA ALA A 92 -9.27 -7.59 15.23
C ALA A 92 -7.89 -7.15 14.72
N TYR A 93 -7.83 -5.91 14.24
CA TYR A 93 -6.61 -5.24 13.76
C TYR A 93 -6.33 -3.97 14.57
N PHE A 94 -7.35 -3.26 15.03
CA PHE A 94 -7.21 -1.94 15.63
C PHE A 94 -7.46 -1.91 17.14
N ALA A 95 -6.76 -1.01 17.82
CA ALA A 95 -7.12 -0.50 19.13
C ALA A 95 -7.22 1.03 19.09
N TYR A 96 -8.06 1.57 19.98
CA TYR A 96 -8.09 3.00 20.23
C TYR A 96 -6.79 3.46 20.89
N ASP A 97 -6.28 4.60 20.44
CA ASP A 97 -5.08 5.23 20.96
C ASP A 97 -5.37 6.68 21.35
N LYS A 98 -5.58 6.91 22.65
CA LYS A 98 -5.85 8.23 23.22
C LYS A 98 -4.71 9.23 23.07
N THR A 99 -3.50 8.78 22.75
CA THR A 99 -2.32 9.65 22.59
C THR A 99 -2.27 10.32 21.23
N LYS A 100 -3.01 9.77 20.25
CA LYS A 100 -3.11 10.32 18.90
C LYS A 100 -4.19 11.40 18.81
N ARG A 101 -4.24 12.08 17.68
CA ARG A 101 -5.27 13.06 17.33
C ARG A 101 -6.02 12.60 16.08
N THR A 102 -7.34 12.78 16.07
CA THR A 102 -8.14 12.62 14.86
C THR A 102 -8.08 13.91 14.03
N ASP A 103 -7.84 13.78 12.73
CA ASP A 103 -7.67 14.89 11.80
C ASP A 103 -8.58 14.69 10.57
N ILE A 104 -9.86 15.05 10.73
CA ILE A 104 -10.89 14.84 9.70
C ILE A 104 -10.64 15.69 8.46
N GLU A 105 -10.13 16.91 8.63
CA GLU A 105 -9.85 17.81 7.51
C GLU A 105 -8.78 17.21 6.59
N SER A 106 -7.67 16.74 7.16
CA SER A 106 -6.61 16.06 6.39
C SER A 106 -7.09 14.75 5.79
N ALA A 107 -7.94 14.01 6.50
CA ALA A 107 -8.55 12.77 6.02
C ALA A 107 -9.42 12.98 4.77
N LEU A 108 -10.15 14.10 4.70
CA LEU A 108 -10.95 14.50 3.55
C LEU A 108 -10.09 15.02 2.40
N ALA A 109 -9.04 15.80 2.71
CA ALA A 109 -8.13 16.36 1.71
C ALA A 109 -7.26 15.30 1.02
N LYS A 110 -6.89 14.23 1.75
CA LYS A 110 -6.10 13.11 1.23
C LYS A 110 -6.86 11.80 1.43
N PRO A 111 -7.80 11.45 0.54
CA PRO A 111 -8.67 10.29 0.71
C PRO A 111 -7.90 8.97 0.67
N TRP A 112 -8.48 7.91 1.23
CA TRP A 112 -7.80 6.62 1.39
C TRP A 112 -7.28 6.04 0.07
N PHE A 113 -8.01 6.27 -1.03
CA PHE A 113 -7.65 5.78 -2.35
C PHE A 113 -6.52 6.57 -3.03
N ASP A 114 -6.19 7.77 -2.56
CA ASP A 114 -5.03 8.53 -3.03
C ASP A 114 -3.93 8.62 -1.95
N PHE A 115 -4.16 8.02 -0.78
CA PHE A 115 -3.28 8.14 0.37
C PHE A 115 -1.88 7.59 0.11
N LYS A 116 -1.83 6.44 -0.57
CA LYS A 116 -0.62 5.78 -1.03
C LYS A 116 -0.73 5.60 -2.54
N PRO A 117 0.07 6.36 -3.33
CA PRO A 117 0.09 6.22 -4.77
C PRO A 117 0.36 4.77 -5.17
N GLU A 118 -0.44 4.25 -6.09
CA GLU A 118 -0.14 2.98 -6.74
C GLU A 118 1.02 3.20 -7.72
N ALA A 119 1.95 2.25 -7.79
CA ALA A 119 3.01 2.33 -8.77
C ALA A 119 2.39 2.35 -10.17
N PRO A 120 2.77 3.30 -11.05
CA PRO A 120 2.25 3.32 -12.40
C PRO A 120 2.47 1.96 -13.10
N ILE A 121 1.45 1.52 -13.86
CA ILE A 121 1.48 0.24 -14.59
C ILE A 121 2.67 0.18 -15.57
N LEU A 122 3.09 1.34 -16.07
CA LEU A 122 4.26 1.53 -16.93
C LEU A 122 5.39 2.21 -16.15
N THR A 123 5.88 1.59 -15.08
CA THR A 123 7.05 2.10 -14.35
C THR A 123 8.34 1.59 -14.97
N ALA A 124 9.30 2.48 -15.18
CA ALA A 124 10.70 2.10 -15.28
C ALA A 124 11.07 1.36 -13.98
N PHE A 125 11.80 0.25 -14.10
CA PHE A 125 12.26 -0.51 -12.94
C PHE A 125 13.25 0.34 -12.14
N ASP A 126 12.86 0.77 -10.94
CA ASP A 126 13.75 1.48 -10.01
C ASP A 126 14.75 0.49 -9.39
N ALA A 127 15.85 0.29 -10.12
CA ALA A 127 16.93 -0.60 -9.74
C ALA A 127 17.57 -0.19 -8.41
N GLN A 128 17.66 1.12 -8.11
CA GLN A 128 18.26 1.63 -6.90
C GLN A 128 17.44 1.23 -5.67
N ALA A 129 16.12 1.48 -5.70
CA ALA A 129 15.23 1.11 -4.60
C ALA A 129 15.19 -0.41 -4.37
N ALA A 130 15.20 -1.19 -5.46
CA ALA A 130 15.24 -2.65 -5.39
C ALA A 130 16.52 -3.17 -4.71
N VAL A 131 17.69 -2.68 -5.14
CA VAL A 131 18.98 -3.05 -4.56
C VAL A 131 19.06 -2.63 -3.09
N GLN A 132 18.61 -1.41 -2.76
CA GLN A 132 18.65 -0.96 -1.37
C GLN A 132 17.72 -1.77 -0.45
N GLY A 133 16.57 -2.20 -0.96
CA GLY A 133 15.67 -3.08 -0.21
C GLY A 133 16.33 -4.39 0.19
N VAL A 134 17.13 -5.00 -0.70
CA VAL A 134 17.88 -6.23 -0.42
C VAL A 134 19.00 -5.96 0.59
N LEU A 135 19.78 -4.91 0.38
CA LEU A 135 20.89 -4.53 1.26
C LEU A 135 20.42 -4.23 2.69
N SER A 136 19.31 -3.49 2.83
CA SER A 136 18.71 -3.15 4.13
C SER A 136 18.24 -4.38 4.90
N LYS A 137 17.70 -5.40 4.22
CA LYS A 137 17.29 -6.65 4.86
C LYS A 137 18.49 -7.49 5.29
N LEU A 138 19.52 -7.58 4.45
CA LEU A 138 20.75 -8.31 4.75
C LEU A 138 21.49 -7.69 5.95
N THR A 139 21.64 -6.36 5.97
CA THR A 139 22.28 -5.63 7.07
C THR A 139 21.54 -5.81 8.39
N LYS A 140 20.20 -5.78 8.38
CA LYS A 140 19.38 -6.09 9.58
C LYS A 140 19.55 -7.53 10.04
N ALA A 141 19.57 -8.50 9.13
CA ALA A 141 19.77 -9.91 9.50
C ALA A 141 21.15 -10.14 10.13
N MET A 142 22.20 -9.51 9.59
CA MET A 142 23.55 -9.55 10.15
C MET A 142 23.62 -8.88 11.53
N ALA A 143 23.03 -7.69 11.67
CA ALA A 143 22.98 -6.98 12.95
C ALA A 143 22.19 -7.74 14.02
N GLY A 144 21.16 -8.50 13.62
CA GLY A 144 20.38 -9.38 14.48
C GLY A 144 21.03 -10.74 14.75
N GLY A 145 22.25 -11.00 14.26
CA GLY A 145 22.96 -12.26 14.47
C GLY A 145 22.32 -13.48 13.81
N LEU A 146 21.46 -13.28 12.80
CA LEU A 146 20.81 -14.38 12.10
C LEU A 146 21.80 -15.10 11.18
N GLU A 147 21.69 -16.42 11.11
CA GLU A 147 22.45 -17.22 10.16
C GLU A 147 22.02 -16.91 8.71
N ILE A 148 22.98 -16.57 7.85
CA ILE A 148 22.72 -16.32 6.43
C ILE A 148 22.88 -17.63 5.66
N GLN A 149 21.77 -18.34 5.49
CA GLN A 149 21.72 -19.57 4.72
C GLN A 149 21.92 -19.31 3.22
N ASN A 150 22.46 -20.30 2.49
CA ASN A 150 22.70 -20.27 1.03
C ASN A 150 23.59 -19.11 0.54
N ARG A 151 24.52 -18.65 1.38
CA ARG A 151 25.40 -17.50 1.12
C ARG A 151 26.14 -17.57 -0.23
N ALA A 152 26.63 -18.74 -0.63
CA ALA A 152 27.35 -18.91 -1.90
C ALA A 152 26.46 -18.58 -3.12
N HIS A 153 25.22 -19.10 -3.15
CA HIS A 153 24.26 -18.81 -4.21
C HIS A 153 23.80 -17.34 -4.19
N ALA A 154 23.65 -16.75 -3.01
CA ALA A 154 23.32 -15.33 -2.88
C ALA A 154 24.41 -14.42 -3.47
N ILE A 155 25.69 -14.76 -3.27
CA ILE A 155 26.82 -14.03 -3.87
C ILE A 155 26.80 -14.16 -5.40
N GLU A 156 26.55 -15.35 -5.93
CA GLU A 156 26.46 -15.56 -7.38
C GLU A 156 25.32 -14.75 -7.99
N ALA A 157 24.15 -14.73 -7.35
CA ALA A 157 23.01 -13.93 -7.79
C ALA A 157 23.30 -12.42 -7.72
N ALA A 158 23.99 -11.95 -6.68
CA ALA A 158 24.39 -10.55 -6.54
C ALA A 158 25.39 -10.12 -7.63
N ARG A 159 26.31 -11.00 -8.02
CA ARG A 159 27.23 -10.75 -9.15
C ARG A 159 26.49 -10.64 -10.47
N LYS A 160 25.60 -11.59 -10.78
CA LYS A 160 24.75 -11.51 -11.98
C LYS A 160 23.89 -10.25 -12.01
N MET A 161 23.41 -9.82 -10.86
CA MET A 161 22.68 -8.56 -10.72
C MET A 161 23.56 -7.35 -11.03
N LEU A 162 24.80 -7.33 -10.52
CA LEU A 162 25.78 -6.29 -10.84
C LEU A 162 26.09 -6.25 -12.34
N ASP A 163 26.43 -7.41 -12.93
CA ASP A 163 26.71 -7.53 -14.36
C ASP A 163 25.54 -7.01 -15.21
N ALA A 164 24.29 -7.32 -14.81
CA ALA A 164 23.10 -6.85 -15.50
C ALA A 164 22.86 -5.33 -15.39
N LEU A 165 23.25 -4.72 -14.27
CA LEU A 165 23.16 -3.27 -14.08
C LEU A 165 24.25 -2.54 -14.87
N GLU A 166 25.47 -3.10 -14.92
CA GLU A 166 26.59 -2.54 -15.68
C GLU A 166 26.41 -2.68 -17.20
N ALA A 167 25.71 -3.73 -17.65
CA ALA A 167 25.43 -3.97 -19.07
C ALA A 167 24.33 -3.06 -19.64
N GLN A 168 23.58 -2.31 -18.81
CA GLN A 168 22.58 -1.37 -19.32
C GLN A 168 23.26 -0.08 -19.82
N PRO A 169 23.07 0.30 -21.10
CA PRO A 169 23.57 1.59 -21.57
C PRO A 169 22.86 2.72 -20.82
N ALA A 170 23.62 3.74 -20.44
CA ALA A 170 23.05 4.96 -19.87
C ALA A 170 22.00 5.50 -20.85
N VAL A 171 20.73 5.50 -20.43
CA VAL A 171 19.70 6.27 -21.12
C VAL A 171 20.12 7.72 -20.93
N VAL A 172 20.73 8.31 -21.97
CA VAL A 172 20.98 9.75 -22.00
C VAL A 172 19.61 10.38 -21.86
N ALA A 173 19.36 11.03 -20.72
CA ALA A 173 18.23 11.92 -20.60
C ALA A 173 18.38 12.91 -21.77
N ALA A 174 17.42 12.93 -22.69
CA ALA A 174 17.29 14.02 -23.62
C ALA A 174 16.89 15.24 -22.79
N ASP A 175 17.89 15.92 -22.22
CA ASP A 175 17.73 17.28 -21.73
C ASP A 175 17.70 18.18 -22.96
N ASP A 176 16.62 18.95 -23.04
CA ASP A 176 16.45 20.08 -23.94
C ASP A 176 17.70 20.96 -23.92
N ALA A 177 18.29 21.17 -25.10
CA ALA A 177 19.17 22.28 -25.37
C ALA A 177 18.80 22.84 -26.74
N ASP A 178 18.13 23.99 -26.69
CA ASP A 178 18.20 25.10 -27.63
C ASP A 178 19.03 24.86 -28.90
N ASP A 179 18.33 24.78 -30.05
CA ASP A 179 18.88 25.30 -31.30
C ASP A 179 18.13 26.57 -31.67
N LEU A 180 18.65 27.68 -31.16
CA LEU A 180 18.50 28.99 -31.78
C LEU A 180 19.26 28.98 -33.11
N GLY A 181 18.55 28.95 -34.25
CA GLY A 181 19.19 29.35 -35.50
C GLY A 181 18.54 28.94 -36.82
N LEU A 182 17.44 29.60 -37.21
CA LEU A 182 17.28 30.41 -38.44
C LEU A 182 15.82 30.78 -38.69
#